data_AF-A0A359D0P3-F1
#
_entry.id   AF-A0A359D0P3-F1
#
_cell.length_a   1.000
_cell.length_b   1.000
_cell.length_c   1.000
_cell.angle_alpha   90.00
_cell.angle_beta   90.00
_cell.angle_gamma   90.00
#
_symmetry.space_group_name_H-M   'P 1'
#
loop_
_entity.id
_entity.type
_entity.pdbx_description
1 polymer ?
#
loop_
_entity_poly.entity_id
_entity_poly.type
_entity_poly.pdbx_seq_one_letter_code
_entity_poly.pdbx_strand_id
1 'polypeptide(L)'
;MKTTLLHITFLLLTVSTFGQTQLLKDYDFENGDYYILGTFSESDKSSLRDSIGEFYTDDVSVLNEFKKVWTFEKPGKMYACGYHYNIFLCRQGQILESFSINLNCEEIATDKGYFYFDPNLLRQFYGKLKKPYSQRHSFTTILEAREFRKSILNDPTLIMTPEPLLTEYEGSFRFTYKCKEETKDCLDEDEKIFKSIEAEIKKKYPNEKFILENVGGSWTTIELLITCNKSLSDNFDLYYRDKDDYFGKWSPFDLTIRTFWTTTKK
;
A
#
# COMPACT_ATOMS: atom_id res chain seq x y z
N MET A 1 36.58 -53.52 -34.72
CA MET A 1 36.02 -52.67 -33.64
C MET A 1 35.39 -51.44 -34.26
N LYS A 2 34.06 -51.36 -34.31
CA LYS A 2 33.33 -50.14 -34.68
C LYS A 2 32.36 -49.85 -33.54
N THR A 3 32.64 -48.78 -32.84
CA THR A 3 31.97 -48.32 -31.62
C THR A 3 30.58 -47.76 -31.97
N THR A 4 29.59 -48.29 -31.28
CA THR A 4 28.21 -47.83 -31.22
C THR A 4 28.16 -46.43 -30.62
N LEU A 5 27.55 -45.46 -31.31
CA LEU A 5 27.30 -44.13 -30.76
C LEU A 5 25.79 -43.95 -30.61
N LEU A 6 25.29 -44.31 -29.42
CA LEU A 6 23.91 -44.12 -28.99
C LEU A 6 23.69 -42.62 -28.73
N HIS A 7 22.97 -41.92 -29.61
CA HIS A 7 22.55 -40.55 -29.37
C HIS A 7 21.29 -40.56 -28.49
N ILE A 8 21.46 -40.22 -27.21
CA ILE A 8 20.36 -39.92 -26.29
C ILE A 8 20.03 -38.44 -26.48
N THR A 9 18.95 -38.15 -27.21
CA THR A 9 18.41 -36.80 -27.34
C THR A 9 17.59 -36.48 -26.09
N PHE A 10 18.17 -35.73 -25.16
CA PHE A 10 17.50 -35.26 -23.94
C PHE A 10 16.61 -34.06 -24.32
N LEU A 11 15.33 -34.32 -24.60
CA LEU A 11 14.33 -33.29 -24.86
C LEU A 11 13.97 -32.62 -23.51
N LEU A 12 14.62 -31.50 -23.20
CA LEU A 12 14.24 -30.62 -22.10
C LEU A 12 12.88 -29.99 -22.40
N LEU A 13 11.81 -30.63 -21.95
CA LEU A 13 10.50 -30.01 -21.81
C LEU A 13 10.62 -28.96 -20.69
N THR A 14 10.94 -27.73 -21.06
CA THR A 14 10.69 -26.57 -20.20
C THR A 14 9.17 -26.39 -20.13
N VAL A 15 8.53 -27.13 -19.23
CA VAL A 15 7.17 -26.83 -18.80
C VAL A 15 7.28 -25.48 -18.09
N SER A 16 6.93 -24.41 -18.80
CA SER A 16 6.65 -23.12 -18.19
C SER A 16 5.47 -23.34 -17.25
N THR A 17 5.74 -23.70 -15.99
CA THR A 17 4.73 -23.67 -14.95
C THR A 17 4.33 -22.21 -14.81
N PHE A 18 3.24 -21.81 -15.46
CA PHE A 18 2.59 -20.54 -15.15
C PHE A 18 2.23 -20.61 -13.67
N GLY A 19 2.98 -19.87 -12.86
CA GLY A 19 2.84 -19.88 -11.42
C GLY A 19 1.44 -19.40 -11.06
N GLN A 20 0.69 -20.24 -10.36
CA GLN A 20 -0.57 -19.86 -9.77
C GLN A 20 -0.29 -18.92 -8.59
N THR A 21 -0.84 -17.71 -8.61
CA THR A 21 -0.72 -16.75 -7.51
C THR A 21 -1.88 -16.96 -6.53
N GLN A 22 -1.55 -17.48 -5.35
CA GLN A 22 -2.49 -17.56 -4.23
C GLN A 22 -2.16 -16.46 -3.23
N LEU A 23 -3.00 -15.44 -3.13
CA LEU A 23 -2.73 -14.28 -2.28
C LEU A 23 -2.75 -14.64 -0.79
N LEU A 24 -3.63 -15.57 -0.42
CA LEU A 24 -3.91 -15.88 1.00
C LEU A 24 -3.32 -17.22 1.47
N LYS A 25 -2.44 -17.85 0.67
CA LYS A 25 -1.96 -19.23 0.93
C LYS A 25 -1.26 -19.39 2.29
N ASP A 26 -0.52 -18.37 2.71
CA ASP A 26 0.38 -18.44 3.86
C ASP A 26 -0.33 -18.15 5.20
N TYR A 27 -1.62 -17.79 5.17
CA TYR A 27 -2.39 -17.45 6.37
C TYR A 27 -3.20 -18.63 6.88
N ASP A 28 -2.95 -19.01 8.12
CA ASP A 28 -3.71 -20.05 8.81
C ASP A 28 -4.87 -19.44 9.61
N PHE A 29 -6.06 -19.44 9.00
CA PHE A 29 -7.27 -18.84 9.57
C PHE A 29 -7.85 -19.64 10.74
N GLU A 30 -7.43 -20.90 10.95
CA GLU A 30 -7.87 -21.70 12.09
C GLU A 30 -7.36 -21.16 13.42
N ASN A 31 -6.28 -20.36 13.40
CA ASN A 31 -5.75 -19.69 14.59
C ASN A 31 -6.54 -18.44 15.00
N GLY A 32 -7.64 -18.12 14.32
CA GLY A 32 -8.54 -17.00 14.67
C GLY A 32 -7.94 -15.61 14.49
N ASP A 33 -8.72 -14.59 14.89
CA ASP A 33 -8.38 -13.15 14.86
C ASP A 33 -8.09 -12.55 13.48
N TYR A 34 -8.38 -13.28 12.40
CA TYR A 34 -8.28 -12.77 11.04
C TYR A 34 -9.56 -12.10 10.59
N TYR A 35 -9.39 -11.06 9.79
CA TYR A 35 -10.47 -10.38 9.11
C TYR A 35 -10.12 -10.19 7.65
N ILE A 36 -11.07 -10.42 6.75
CA ILE A 36 -11.05 -9.81 5.41
C ILE A 36 -11.98 -8.61 5.46
N LEU A 37 -11.48 -7.43 5.10
CA LEU A 37 -12.21 -6.17 5.05
C LEU A 37 -12.18 -5.62 3.63
N GLY A 38 -13.34 -5.37 3.03
CA GLY A 38 -13.49 -4.63 1.79
C GLY A 38 -14.02 -3.23 2.02
N THR A 39 -13.22 -2.20 1.74
CA THR A 39 -13.61 -0.80 1.82
C THR A 39 -13.78 -0.21 0.43
N PHE A 40 -14.60 0.82 0.31
CA PHE A 40 -14.70 1.51 -0.98
C PHE A 40 -13.37 2.16 -1.39
N SER A 41 -13.15 2.18 -2.69
CA SER A 41 -12.11 2.95 -3.37
C SER A 41 -12.75 3.85 -4.44
N GLU A 42 -11.97 4.80 -4.96
CA GLU A 42 -12.43 5.72 -6.00
C GLU A 42 -12.55 4.98 -7.34
N SER A 43 -13.79 4.79 -7.80
CA SER A 43 -14.11 4.23 -9.10
C SER A 43 -15.54 4.57 -9.50
N ASP A 44 -15.85 4.28 -10.77
CA ASP A 44 -17.17 4.38 -11.34
C ASP A 44 -18.21 3.55 -10.57
N LYS A 45 -19.47 3.68 -10.96
CA LYS A 45 -20.56 2.90 -10.36
C LYS A 45 -20.42 1.42 -10.74
N SER A 46 -20.76 0.54 -9.79
CA SER A 46 -20.92 -0.89 -10.02
C SER A 46 -22.08 -1.40 -9.19
N SER A 47 -23.03 -2.07 -9.83
CA SER A 47 -24.21 -2.62 -9.16
C SER A 47 -23.84 -3.66 -8.10
N LEU A 48 -22.77 -4.42 -8.33
CA LEU A 48 -22.27 -5.40 -7.36
C LEU A 48 -21.69 -4.71 -6.13
N ARG A 49 -20.87 -3.66 -6.32
CA ARG A 49 -20.35 -2.84 -5.22
C ARG A 49 -21.49 -2.22 -4.41
N ASP A 50 -22.44 -1.62 -5.10
CA ASP A 50 -23.55 -0.92 -4.46
C ASP A 50 -24.47 -1.90 -3.69
N SER A 51 -24.54 -3.16 -4.12
CA SER A 51 -25.31 -4.22 -3.45
C SER A 51 -24.62 -4.79 -2.22
N ILE A 52 -23.30 -4.99 -2.26
CA ILE A 52 -22.52 -5.55 -1.14
C ILE A 52 -22.22 -4.48 -0.08
N GLY A 53 -21.89 -3.26 -0.51
CA GLY A 53 -21.40 -2.20 0.37
C GLY A 53 -19.97 -2.44 0.85
N GLU A 54 -19.48 -1.64 1.81
CA GLU A 54 -18.29 -2.02 2.58
C GLU A 54 -18.63 -3.26 3.41
N PHE A 55 -17.68 -4.19 3.52
CA PHE A 55 -17.94 -5.50 4.10
C PHE A 55 -16.75 -6.01 4.90
N TYR A 56 -16.99 -6.91 5.84
CA TYR A 56 -15.96 -7.74 6.44
C TYR A 56 -16.45 -9.17 6.71
N THR A 57 -15.52 -10.07 6.94
CA THR A 57 -15.79 -11.36 7.59
C THR A 57 -14.64 -11.75 8.51
N ASP A 58 -14.99 -12.40 9.60
CA ASP A 58 -14.16 -13.09 10.60
C ASP A 58 -14.56 -14.57 10.72
N ASP A 59 -15.53 -15.02 9.90
CA ASP A 59 -15.96 -16.42 9.86
C ASP A 59 -14.89 -17.27 9.17
N VAL A 60 -14.27 -18.17 9.93
CA VAL A 60 -13.17 -19.05 9.46
C VAL A 60 -13.55 -19.83 8.20
N SER A 61 -14.81 -20.30 8.08
CA SER A 61 -15.25 -21.04 6.90
C SER A 61 -15.30 -20.14 5.66
N VAL A 62 -15.77 -18.90 5.82
CA VAL A 62 -15.82 -17.90 4.73
C VAL A 62 -14.41 -17.44 4.35
N LEU A 63 -13.54 -17.22 5.34
CA LEU A 63 -12.13 -16.87 5.12
C LEU A 63 -11.39 -17.95 4.33
N ASN A 64 -11.55 -19.22 4.72
CA ASN A 64 -10.97 -20.34 3.99
C ASN A 64 -11.53 -20.47 2.56
N GLU A 65 -12.81 -20.12 2.36
CA GLU A 65 -13.39 -20.06 1.02
C GLU A 65 -12.79 -18.92 0.19
N PHE A 66 -12.57 -17.72 0.75
CA PHE A 66 -11.78 -16.66 0.11
C PHE A 66 -10.39 -17.16 -0.29
N LYS A 67 -9.66 -17.79 0.63
CA LYS A 67 -8.32 -18.34 0.37
C LYS A 67 -8.29 -19.35 -0.77
N LYS A 68 -9.33 -20.18 -0.88
CA LYS A 68 -9.45 -21.16 -1.96
C LYS A 68 -9.72 -20.49 -3.31
N VAL A 69 -10.71 -19.59 -3.35
CA VAL A 69 -11.23 -19.04 -4.62
C VAL A 69 -10.43 -17.84 -5.14
N TRP A 70 -9.66 -17.16 -4.30
CA TRP A 70 -8.76 -16.06 -4.70
C TRP A 70 -7.38 -16.57 -5.05
N THR A 71 -7.42 -17.44 -6.05
CA THR A 71 -6.29 -18.13 -6.63
C THR A 71 -6.26 -17.76 -8.11
N PHE A 72 -5.21 -17.07 -8.54
CA PHE A 72 -5.16 -16.41 -9.85
C PHE A 72 -4.05 -17.00 -10.73
N GLU A 73 -4.44 -17.52 -11.88
CA GLU A 73 -3.50 -18.14 -12.84
C GLU A 73 -3.26 -17.24 -14.06
N LYS A 74 -4.24 -16.40 -14.39
CA LYS A 74 -4.21 -15.56 -15.59
C LYS A 74 -3.65 -14.18 -15.24
N PRO A 75 -2.48 -13.80 -15.81
CA PRO A 75 -2.00 -12.43 -15.67
C PRO A 75 -3.04 -11.46 -16.23
N GLY A 76 -3.26 -10.39 -15.49
CA GLY A 76 -4.11 -9.27 -15.85
C GLY A 76 -3.34 -8.24 -16.67
N LYS A 77 -4.06 -7.24 -17.16
CA LYS A 77 -3.46 -6.04 -17.74
C LYS A 77 -3.74 -4.90 -16.77
N MET A 78 -2.72 -4.10 -16.47
CA MET A 78 -2.91 -2.85 -15.75
C MET A 78 -3.84 -1.94 -16.56
N TYR A 79 -4.98 -1.58 -15.98
CA TYR A 79 -5.89 -0.62 -16.59
C TYR A 79 -5.94 0.69 -15.79
N ALA A 80 -6.11 1.81 -16.49
CA ALA A 80 -6.34 3.12 -15.88
C ALA A 80 -7.81 3.32 -15.48
N CYS A 81 -8.48 2.27 -15.00
CA CYS A 81 -9.83 2.32 -14.46
C CYS A 81 -9.71 2.16 -12.94
N GLY A 82 -10.14 3.15 -12.17
CA GLY A 82 -10.03 3.15 -10.71
C GLY A 82 -10.65 1.92 -10.05
N TYR A 83 -10.33 1.65 -8.79
CA TYR A 83 -10.74 0.42 -8.11
C TYR A 83 -12.03 0.60 -7.30
N HIS A 84 -12.90 -0.41 -7.33
CA HIS A 84 -14.17 -0.38 -6.61
C HIS A 84 -13.99 -0.70 -5.13
N TYR A 85 -13.06 -1.60 -4.83
CA TYR A 85 -12.71 -2.00 -3.47
C TYR A 85 -11.21 -1.96 -3.24
N ASN A 86 -10.81 -1.52 -2.05
CA ASN A 86 -9.57 -1.96 -1.42
C ASN A 86 -9.92 -3.09 -0.46
N ILE A 87 -9.21 -4.20 -0.58
CA ILE A 87 -9.34 -5.37 0.27
C ILE A 87 -8.12 -5.45 1.17
N PHE A 88 -8.37 -5.71 2.45
CA PHE A 88 -7.34 -5.87 3.46
C PHE A 88 -7.54 -7.21 4.16
N LEU A 89 -6.47 -7.99 4.25
CA LEU A 89 -6.37 -9.04 5.26
C LEU A 89 -5.80 -8.40 6.51
N CYS A 90 -6.52 -8.50 7.62
CA CYS A 90 -6.12 -7.88 8.88
C CYS A 90 -6.01 -8.90 9.99
N ARG A 91 -5.14 -8.63 10.95
CA ARG A 91 -5.07 -9.34 12.23
C ARG A 91 -4.66 -8.36 13.31
N GLN A 92 -5.38 -8.36 14.44
CA GLN A 92 -5.08 -7.48 15.58
C GLN A 92 -4.96 -5.99 15.18
N GLY A 93 -5.90 -5.52 14.36
CA GLY A 93 -5.95 -4.14 13.88
C GLY A 93 -4.88 -3.74 12.84
N GLN A 94 -3.95 -4.64 12.50
CA GLN A 94 -2.89 -4.43 11.52
C GLN A 94 -3.26 -5.03 10.16
N ILE A 95 -2.76 -4.42 9.08
CA ILE A 95 -2.89 -4.92 7.71
C ILE A 95 -1.75 -5.90 7.45
N LEU A 96 -2.08 -7.12 7.06
CA LEU A 96 -1.12 -8.17 6.68
C LEU A 96 -0.96 -8.29 5.16
N GLU A 97 -2.05 -8.10 4.42
CA GLU A 97 -2.08 -8.04 2.96
C GLU A 97 -3.07 -6.97 2.51
N SER A 98 -2.79 -6.37 1.36
CA SER A 98 -3.72 -5.45 0.72
C SER A 98 -3.69 -5.57 -0.79
N PHE A 99 -4.86 -5.45 -1.41
CA PHE A 99 -5.02 -5.48 -2.85
C PHE A 99 -6.30 -4.77 -3.25
N SER A 100 -6.39 -4.37 -4.51
CA SER A 100 -7.52 -3.59 -5.02
C SER A 100 -8.27 -4.36 -6.09
N ILE A 101 -9.60 -4.29 -6.09
CA ILE A 101 -10.46 -4.99 -7.05
C ILE A 101 -11.17 -3.97 -7.92
N ASN A 102 -11.04 -4.14 -9.24
CA ASN A 102 -11.86 -3.47 -10.22
C ASN A 102 -12.90 -4.44 -10.79
N LEU A 103 -14.17 -4.22 -10.43
CA LEU A 103 -15.28 -5.07 -10.85
C LEU A 103 -15.70 -4.87 -12.31
N ASN A 104 -15.42 -3.72 -12.91
CA ASN A 104 -15.81 -3.42 -14.29
C ASN A 104 -14.72 -3.85 -15.29
N CYS A 105 -13.45 -3.73 -14.90
CA CYS A 105 -12.30 -4.16 -15.69
C CYS A 105 -11.88 -5.60 -15.41
N GLU A 106 -12.60 -6.31 -14.52
CA GLU A 106 -12.34 -7.71 -14.13
C GLU A 106 -10.88 -7.92 -13.74
N GLU A 107 -10.39 -7.07 -12.84
CA GLU A 107 -8.99 -6.99 -12.45
C GLU A 107 -8.84 -6.97 -10.92
N ILE A 108 -7.79 -7.65 -10.45
CA ILE A 108 -7.25 -7.49 -9.10
C ILE A 108 -5.79 -7.04 -9.20
N ALA A 109 -5.47 -5.96 -8.48
CA ALA A 109 -4.14 -5.37 -8.41
C ALA A 109 -3.52 -5.66 -7.04
N THR A 110 -2.30 -6.20 -7.05
CA THR A 110 -1.58 -6.67 -5.86
C THR A 110 -0.12 -6.21 -5.93
N ASP A 111 0.62 -6.35 -4.85
CA ASP A 111 2.09 -6.17 -4.82
C ASP A 111 2.82 -7.15 -5.76
N LYS A 112 2.23 -8.32 -6.00
CA LYS A 112 2.72 -9.38 -6.89
C LYS A 112 2.33 -9.17 -8.36
N GLY A 113 1.64 -8.08 -8.67
CA GLY A 113 1.19 -7.72 -10.02
C GLY A 113 -0.32 -7.74 -10.20
N TYR A 114 -0.73 -7.79 -11.46
CA TYR A 114 -2.13 -7.67 -11.88
C TYR A 114 -2.65 -9.02 -12.35
N PHE A 115 -3.88 -9.37 -11.98
CA PHE A 115 -4.52 -10.63 -12.36
C PHE A 115 -5.95 -10.41 -12.82
N TYR A 116 -6.43 -11.32 -13.66
CA TYR A 116 -7.85 -11.37 -14.01
C TYR A 116 -8.70 -11.74 -12.78
N PHE A 117 -9.79 -11.01 -12.55
CA PHE A 117 -10.71 -11.22 -11.45
C PHE A 117 -12.14 -11.32 -11.96
N ASP A 118 -12.72 -12.52 -11.97
CA ASP A 118 -14.15 -12.71 -12.23
C ASP A 118 -14.97 -12.13 -11.05
N PRO A 119 -15.83 -11.11 -11.27
CA PRO A 119 -16.66 -10.52 -10.21
C PRO A 119 -17.57 -11.54 -9.49
N ASN A 120 -17.88 -12.69 -10.10
CA ASN A 120 -18.61 -13.77 -9.43
C ASN A 120 -17.85 -14.34 -8.22
N LEU A 121 -16.52 -14.25 -8.22
CA LEU A 121 -15.69 -14.66 -7.08
C LEU A 121 -15.94 -13.83 -5.83
N LEU A 122 -16.40 -12.58 -5.97
CA LEU A 122 -16.87 -11.77 -4.85
C LEU A 122 -18.37 -11.99 -4.59
N ARG A 123 -19.18 -12.09 -5.67
CA ARG A 123 -20.64 -12.25 -5.58
C ARG A 123 -21.07 -13.47 -4.77
N GLN A 124 -20.33 -14.58 -4.82
CA GLN A 124 -20.64 -15.80 -4.07
C GLN A 124 -20.64 -15.62 -2.54
N PHE A 125 -20.05 -14.53 -2.04
CA PHE A 125 -20.06 -14.19 -0.62
C PHE A 125 -21.23 -13.29 -0.23
N TYR A 126 -22.08 -12.89 -1.17
CA TYR A 126 -23.28 -12.11 -0.87
C TYR A 126 -24.14 -12.79 0.21
N GLY A 127 -24.51 -12.04 1.25
CA GLY A 127 -25.25 -12.57 2.41
C GLY A 127 -24.42 -13.33 3.44
N LYS A 128 -23.15 -13.68 3.15
CA LYS A 128 -22.19 -14.26 4.12
C LYS A 128 -21.32 -13.20 4.81
N LEU A 129 -21.36 -11.95 4.33
CA LEU A 129 -20.51 -10.87 4.79
C LEU A 129 -21.26 -9.94 5.76
N LYS A 130 -20.51 -9.35 6.69
CA LYS A 130 -20.98 -8.40 7.69
C LYS A 130 -20.62 -6.98 7.27
N LYS A 131 -21.37 -5.97 7.73
CA LYS A 131 -21.04 -4.56 7.48
C LYS A 131 -20.12 -4.02 8.58
N PRO A 132 -18.94 -3.46 8.26
CA PRO A 132 -18.04 -2.90 9.26
C PRO A 132 -18.61 -1.59 9.81
N TYR A 133 -18.29 -1.28 11.05
CA TYR A 133 -18.54 0.03 11.63
C TYR A 133 -17.31 0.91 11.41
N SER A 134 -17.42 1.90 10.51
CA SER A 134 -16.34 2.84 10.20
C SER A 134 -16.50 4.12 11.02
N GLN A 135 -15.42 4.58 11.64
CA GLN A 135 -15.36 5.87 12.33
C GLN A 135 -14.17 6.68 11.85
N ARG A 136 -14.35 8.00 11.83
CA ARG A 136 -13.30 8.99 11.59
C ARG A 136 -13.08 9.76 12.89
N HIS A 137 -11.84 9.76 13.36
CA HIS A 137 -11.43 10.45 14.58
C HIS A 137 -10.47 11.56 14.18
N SER A 138 -10.74 12.80 14.60
CA SER A 138 -9.87 13.94 14.34
C SER A 138 -9.29 14.45 15.66
N PHE A 139 -8.02 14.81 15.64
CA PHE A 139 -7.26 15.19 16.82
C PHE A 139 -6.72 16.61 16.68
N THR A 140 -6.44 17.25 17.80
CA THR A 140 -5.84 18.60 17.80
C THR A 140 -4.32 18.50 17.78
N THR A 141 -3.75 17.44 18.37
CA THR A 141 -2.31 17.23 18.44
C THR A 141 -1.89 15.84 17.94
N ILE A 142 -0.65 15.73 17.44
CA ILE A 142 -0.12 14.45 16.99
C ILE A 142 0.04 13.45 18.14
N LEU A 143 0.33 13.95 19.36
CA LEU A 143 0.43 13.11 20.55
C LEU A 143 -0.92 12.45 20.86
N GLU A 144 -2.02 13.21 20.82
CA GLU A 144 -3.38 12.66 20.97
C GLU A 144 -3.68 11.58 19.92
N ALA A 145 -3.37 11.84 18.66
CA ALA A 145 -3.59 10.88 17.58
C ALA A 145 -2.80 9.58 17.79
N ARG A 146 -1.53 9.69 18.20
CA ARG A 146 -0.65 8.55 18.48
C ARG A 146 -1.11 7.75 19.70
N GLU A 147 -1.50 8.42 20.79
CA GLU A 147 -2.02 7.75 21.98
C GLU A 147 -3.38 7.09 21.74
N PHE A 148 -4.27 7.75 20.99
CA PHE A 148 -5.51 7.12 20.53
C PHE A 148 -5.21 5.85 19.74
N ARG A 149 -4.32 5.90 18.75
CA ARG A 149 -3.94 4.71 17.96
C ARG A 149 -3.43 3.59 18.87
N LYS A 150 -2.48 3.88 19.77
CA LYS A 150 -1.95 2.88 20.71
C LYS A 150 -3.04 2.24 21.56
N SER A 151 -4.00 3.04 22.03
CA SER A 151 -5.08 2.54 22.88
C SER A 151 -6.06 1.61 22.17
N ILE A 152 -6.19 1.70 20.85
CA ILE A 152 -7.12 0.86 20.07
C ILE A 152 -6.51 -0.42 19.50
N LEU A 153 -5.18 -0.51 19.33
CA LEU A 153 -4.53 -1.61 18.60
C LEU A 153 -4.79 -3.00 19.21
N ASN A 154 -5.00 -3.07 20.52
CA ASN A 154 -5.25 -4.33 21.22
C ASN A 154 -6.73 -4.61 21.46
N ASP A 155 -7.63 -3.81 20.90
CA ASP A 155 -9.06 -4.00 21.07
C ASP A 155 -9.53 -5.17 20.18
N PRO A 156 -10.16 -6.22 20.74
CA PRO A 156 -10.56 -7.40 19.97
C PRO A 156 -11.66 -7.11 18.94
N THR A 157 -12.35 -5.97 19.05
CA THR A 157 -13.37 -5.55 18.09
C THR A 157 -12.79 -4.70 16.95
N LEU A 158 -11.52 -4.31 17.02
CA LEU A 158 -10.84 -3.57 15.96
C LEU A 158 -10.53 -4.52 14.79
N ILE A 159 -11.13 -4.25 13.64
CA ILE A 159 -10.80 -4.95 12.40
C ILE A 159 -9.50 -4.39 11.85
N MET A 160 -9.47 -3.06 11.67
CA MET A 160 -8.36 -2.38 11.00
C MET A 160 -8.29 -0.92 11.41
N THR A 161 -7.07 -0.45 11.56
CA THR A 161 -6.73 0.96 11.46
C THR A 161 -5.51 1.07 10.54
N PRO A 162 -5.61 1.71 9.35
CA PRO A 162 -4.48 1.86 8.44
C PRO A 162 -3.28 2.39 9.22
N GLU A 163 -2.05 2.03 8.87
CA GLU A 163 -0.87 2.61 9.52
C GLU A 163 -0.57 3.97 8.91
N PRO A 164 -0.98 5.10 9.53
CA PRO A 164 -0.73 6.38 8.93
C PRO A 164 0.73 6.78 9.18
N LEU A 165 1.36 7.48 8.25
CA LEU A 165 2.71 8.04 8.42
C LEU A 165 2.84 8.92 9.69
N LEU A 166 1.72 9.45 10.22
CA LEU A 166 1.69 10.21 11.46
C LEU A 166 2.11 9.39 12.71
N THR A 167 2.21 8.06 12.63
CA THR A 167 2.75 7.25 13.74
C THR A 167 4.23 7.54 13.99
N GLU A 168 4.98 7.86 12.94
CA GLU A 168 6.43 8.04 12.99
C GLU A 168 6.86 9.48 12.66
N TYR A 169 6.13 10.16 11.78
CA TYR A 169 6.47 11.49 11.26
C TYR A 169 5.38 12.51 11.61
N GLU A 170 5.65 13.80 11.41
CA GLU A 170 4.71 14.89 11.74
C GLU A 170 4.15 15.61 10.52
N GLY A 171 4.80 15.44 9.37
CA GLY A 171 4.43 16.11 8.14
C GLY A 171 5.54 16.02 7.11
N SER A 172 5.50 16.95 6.17
CA SER A 172 6.45 16.98 5.05
C SER A 172 6.75 18.39 4.57
N PHE A 173 7.78 18.53 3.76
CA PHE A 173 8.06 19.74 2.98
C PHE A 173 8.82 19.38 1.71
N ARG A 174 8.78 20.26 0.70
CA ARG A 174 9.59 20.09 -0.51
C ARG A 174 10.84 20.95 -0.49
N PHE A 175 11.86 20.52 -1.20
CA PHE A 175 13.03 21.32 -1.52
C PHE A 175 13.49 21.02 -2.94
N THR A 176 14.30 21.92 -3.49
CA THR A 176 14.80 21.80 -4.86
C THR A 176 16.29 21.51 -4.85
N TYR A 177 16.68 20.42 -5.49
CA TYR A 177 18.06 20.17 -5.85
C TYR A 177 18.33 20.76 -7.24
N LYS A 178 19.38 21.58 -7.37
CA LYS A 178 19.87 22.06 -8.66
C LYS A 178 21.01 21.17 -9.13
N CYS A 179 20.90 20.63 -10.33
CA CYS A 179 21.96 19.80 -10.87
C CYS A 179 23.20 20.62 -11.20
N LYS A 180 24.35 19.95 -11.20
CA LYS A 180 25.63 20.57 -11.56
C LYS A 180 25.59 20.91 -13.06
N GLU A 181 26.24 22.01 -13.44
CA GLU A 181 26.25 22.49 -14.84
C GLU A 181 26.80 21.46 -15.85
N GLU A 182 27.59 20.50 -15.38
CA GLU A 182 28.20 19.45 -16.20
C GLU A 182 27.25 18.28 -16.53
N THR A 183 26.13 18.14 -15.79
CA THR A 183 25.12 17.11 -16.05
C THR A 183 24.15 17.60 -17.13
N LYS A 184 24.06 16.87 -18.25
CA LYS A 184 23.19 17.23 -19.39
C LYS A 184 21.70 17.05 -19.10
N ASP A 185 21.35 16.12 -18.21
CA ASP A 185 19.99 15.89 -17.75
C ASP A 185 19.99 15.29 -16.34
N CYS A 186 19.28 15.92 -15.41
CA CYS A 186 19.05 15.41 -14.06
C CYS A 186 18.24 14.11 -14.04
N LEU A 187 17.40 13.90 -15.05
CA LEU A 187 16.46 12.79 -15.12
C LEU A 187 17.15 11.49 -15.55
N ASP A 188 18.27 11.57 -16.27
CA ASP A 188 19.05 10.42 -16.72
C ASP A 188 19.88 9.77 -15.59
N GLU A 189 20.13 10.49 -14.48
CA GLU A 189 20.92 10.01 -13.33
C GLU A 189 20.16 10.08 -12.00
N ASP A 190 18.82 10.14 -12.06
CA ASP A 190 17.95 10.42 -10.93
C ASP A 190 18.20 9.50 -9.72
N GLU A 191 18.38 8.19 -9.90
CA GLU A 191 18.60 7.24 -8.82
C GLU A 191 19.93 7.47 -8.09
N LYS A 192 21.00 7.83 -8.82
CA LYS A 192 22.32 8.10 -8.24
C LYS A 192 22.29 9.41 -7.48
N ILE A 193 21.71 10.45 -8.08
CA ILE A 193 21.57 11.76 -7.45
C ILE A 193 20.72 11.63 -6.18
N PHE A 194 19.61 10.90 -6.26
CA PHE A 194 18.72 10.64 -5.13
C PHE A 194 19.44 9.96 -3.96
N LYS A 195 20.19 8.88 -4.23
CA LYS A 195 21.00 8.20 -3.21
C LYS A 195 22.07 9.11 -2.58
N SER A 196 22.70 9.97 -3.39
CA SER A 196 23.68 10.95 -2.88
C SER A 196 23.03 11.95 -1.95
N ILE A 197 21.87 12.51 -2.33
CA ILE A 197 21.12 13.48 -1.53
C ILE A 197 20.67 12.83 -0.21
N GLU A 198 20.12 11.63 -0.26
CA GLU A 198 19.72 10.89 0.93
C GLU A 198 20.90 10.67 1.89
N ALA A 199 22.08 10.32 1.36
CA ALA A 199 23.30 10.16 2.15
C ALA A 199 23.78 11.47 2.78
N GLU A 200 23.71 12.60 2.06
CA GLU A 200 24.05 13.92 2.57
C GLU A 200 23.13 14.34 3.72
N ILE A 201 21.81 14.11 3.58
CA ILE A 201 20.82 14.37 4.63
C ILE A 201 21.12 13.50 5.86
N LYS A 202 21.31 12.18 5.69
CA LYS A 202 21.67 11.26 6.79
C LYS A 202 22.96 11.66 7.49
N LYS A 203 23.95 12.17 6.74
CA LYS A 203 25.23 12.62 7.31
C LYS A 203 25.07 13.88 8.15
N LYS A 204 24.26 14.85 7.72
CA LYS A 204 24.07 16.11 8.45
C LYS A 204 23.11 15.97 9.63
N TYR A 205 22.09 15.13 9.48
CA TYR A 205 21.04 14.91 10.48
C TYR A 205 20.97 13.42 10.90
N PRO A 206 22.02 12.87 11.52
CA PRO A 206 22.15 11.43 11.76
C PRO A 206 21.10 10.84 12.72
N ASN A 207 20.45 11.69 13.51
CA ASN A 207 19.43 11.28 14.49
C ASN A 207 18.00 11.52 13.98
N GLU A 208 17.84 12.15 12.82
CA GLU A 208 16.52 12.45 12.27
C GLU A 208 16.05 11.28 11.40
N LYS A 209 14.79 10.89 11.60
CA LYS A 209 14.12 9.92 10.72
C LYS A 209 13.40 10.66 9.62
N PHE A 210 13.50 10.13 8.40
CA PHE A 210 12.78 10.68 7.26
C PHE A 210 12.57 9.66 6.15
N ILE A 211 11.60 9.95 5.30
CA ILE A 211 11.40 9.34 3.99
C ILE A 211 11.68 10.44 2.95
N LEU A 212 12.43 10.10 1.91
CA LEU A 212 12.69 10.98 0.77
C LEU A 212 11.94 10.42 -0.44
N GLU A 213 11.36 11.28 -1.26
CA GLU A 213 10.64 10.91 -2.47
C GLU A 213 10.93 11.91 -3.59
N ASN A 214 11.11 11.42 -4.82
CA ASN A 214 11.15 12.27 -6.02
C ASN A 214 9.72 12.58 -6.44
N VAL A 215 9.35 13.86 -6.46
CA VAL A 215 8.00 14.33 -6.77
C VAL A 215 7.92 15.11 -8.08
N GLY A 216 9.01 15.17 -8.83
CA GLY A 216 9.08 15.82 -10.13
C GLY A 216 10.39 16.57 -10.35
N GLY A 217 10.38 17.44 -11.35
CA GLY A 217 11.55 18.25 -11.67
C GLY A 217 11.54 18.77 -13.10
N SER A 218 12.71 19.23 -13.52
CA SER A 218 13.01 19.68 -14.88
C SER A 218 14.39 19.17 -15.29
N TRP A 219 14.81 19.46 -16.51
CA TRP A 219 16.15 19.14 -17.02
C TRP A 219 17.30 19.65 -16.13
N THR A 220 17.06 20.66 -15.29
CA THR A 220 18.08 21.29 -14.44
C THR A 220 17.81 21.18 -12.94
N THR A 221 16.66 20.62 -12.54
CA THR A 221 16.24 20.56 -11.14
C THR A 221 15.52 19.27 -10.80
N ILE A 222 15.71 18.78 -9.59
CA ILE A 222 14.89 17.69 -9.02
C ILE A 222 14.11 18.28 -7.84
N GLU A 223 12.80 18.06 -7.84
CA GLU A 223 11.92 18.37 -6.72
C GLU A 223 11.79 17.15 -5.83
N LEU A 224 12.13 17.33 -4.56
CA LEU A 224 12.13 16.26 -3.57
C LEU A 224 11.15 16.60 -2.45
N LEU A 225 10.37 15.61 -2.04
CA LEU A 225 9.54 15.66 -0.84
C LEU A 225 10.27 14.91 0.27
N ILE A 226 10.36 15.53 1.44
CA ILE A 226 10.82 14.86 2.65
C ILE A 226 9.68 14.77 3.65
N THR A 227 9.36 13.56 4.06
CA THR A 227 8.43 13.27 5.16
C THR A 227 9.25 13.04 6.42
N CYS A 228 9.03 13.85 7.45
CA CYS A 228 9.88 13.85 8.65
C CYS A 228 9.14 14.39 9.89
N ASN A 229 9.84 14.47 11.02
CA ASN A 229 9.38 15.27 12.16
C ASN A 229 9.69 16.75 11.95
N LYS A 230 8.98 17.62 12.68
CA LYS A 230 9.11 19.08 12.53
C LYS A 230 10.51 19.58 12.86
N SER A 231 11.23 18.90 13.76
CA SER A 231 12.65 19.18 14.09
C SER A 231 13.54 19.23 12.85
N LEU A 232 13.50 18.19 11.99
CA LEU A 232 14.28 18.19 10.75
C LEU A 232 13.88 19.35 9.82
N SER A 233 12.58 19.60 9.65
CA SER A 233 12.10 20.72 8.84
C SER A 233 12.61 22.07 9.33
N ASP A 234 12.53 22.32 10.64
CA ASP A 234 12.89 23.61 11.22
C ASP A 234 14.41 23.86 11.07
N ASN A 235 15.22 22.80 11.14
CA ASN A 235 16.68 22.85 11.03
C ASN A 235 17.23 22.58 9.62
N PHE A 236 16.37 22.38 8.61
CA PHE A 236 16.82 22.04 7.26
C PHE A 236 17.45 23.23 6.53
N ASP A 237 18.72 23.07 6.14
CA ASP A 237 19.57 24.08 5.53
C ASP A 237 20.57 23.51 4.49
N LEU A 238 20.41 22.24 4.08
CA LEU A 238 21.26 21.62 3.04
C LEU A 238 21.01 22.19 1.64
N TYR A 239 19.75 22.40 1.31
CA TYR A 239 19.32 22.84 -0.02
C TYR A 239 18.35 24.00 0.10
N TYR A 240 18.22 24.73 -1.00
CA TYR A 240 17.26 25.82 -1.07
C TYR A 240 15.83 25.27 -0.90
N ARG A 241 15.12 25.94 0.00
CA ARG A 241 13.74 25.68 0.34
C ARG A 241 13.07 27.02 0.54
N ASP A 242 12.10 27.35 -0.30
CA ASP A 242 11.27 28.51 -0.09
C ASP A 242 10.25 28.21 1.02
N LYS A 243 10.54 28.64 2.25
CA LYS A 243 9.70 28.34 3.42
C LYS A 243 8.36 29.09 3.40
N ASP A 244 8.25 30.12 2.55
CA ASP A 244 7.07 30.97 2.45
C ASP A 244 6.18 30.58 1.26
N ASP A 245 6.76 29.98 0.22
CA ASP A 245 6.01 29.42 -0.91
C ASP A 245 5.31 28.09 -0.57
N TYR A 246 4.19 27.82 -1.27
CA TYR A 246 3.30 26.69 -1.02
C TYR A 246 4.03 25.34 -0.99
N PHE A 247 5.02 25.15 -1.86
CA PHE A 247 5.72 23.87 -1.99
C PHE A 247 6.81 23.67 -0.93
N GLY A 248 7.55 24.71 -0.56
CA GLY A 248 8.60 24.60 0.45
C GLY A 248 8.11 24.84 1.87
N LYS A 249 6.89 25.35 2.07
CA LYS A 249 6.29 25.47 3.41
C LYS A 249 6.13 24.11 4.09
N TRP A 250 6.28 24.10 5.42
CA TRP A 250 5.97 22.93 6.23
C TRP A 250 4.47 22.59 6.12
N SER A 251 4.20 21.33 5.76
CA SER A 251 2.86 20.78 5.65
C SER A 251 2.66 19.68 6.71
N PRO A 252 2.01 19.99 7.85
CA PRO A 252 1.72 18.97 8.86
C PRO A 252 0.72 17.96 8.31
N PHE A 253 0.77 16.72 8.80
CA PHE A 253 -0.25 15.74 8.43
C PHE A 253 -1.65 16.14 8.92
N ASP A 254 -2.67 15.73 8.17
CA ASP A 254 -4.03 15.68 8.67
C ASP A 254 -4.09 14.68 9.84
N LEU A 255 -4.48 15.17 11.01
CA LEU A 255 -4.54 14.40 12.25
C LEU A 255 -5.88 13.66 12.33
N THR A 256 -6.18 12.91 11.28
CA THR A 256 -7.43 12.17 11.13
C THR A 256 -7.12 10.68 10.98
N ILE A 257 -7.69 9.86 11.85
CA ILE A 257 -7.54 8.40 11.83
C ILE A 257 -8.90 7.77 11.49
N ARG A 258 -8.93 6.98 10.41
CA ARG A 258 -10.07 6.12 10.09
C ARG A 258 -9.90 4.76 10.74
N THR A 259 -10.95 4.25 11.36
CA THR A 259 -10.96 2.96 12.06
C THR A 259 -12.16 2.13 11.63
N PHE A 260 -12.01 0.81 11.62
CA PHE A 260 -13.05 -0.15 11.25
C PHE A 260 -13.23 -1.19 12.35
N TRP A 261 -14.48 -1.42 12.74
CA TRP A 261 -14.84 -2.21 13.91
C TRP A 261 -15.89 -3.27 13.57
N THR A 262 -15.87 -4.38 14.31
CA THR A 262 -16.88 -5.45 14.19
C THR A 262 -18.24 -5.04 14.78
N THR A 263 -18.22 -4.12 15.75
CA THR A 263 -19.40 -3.62 16.47
C THR A 263 -19.33 -2.11 16.68
N THR A 264 -20.46 -1.49 17.01
CA THR A 264 -20.48 -0.08 17.42
C THR A 264 -19.83 0.06 18.79
N LYS A 265 -18.75 0.84 18.89
CA LYS A 265 -18.25 1.30 20.19
C LYS A 265 -19.25 2.30 20.78
N LYS A 266 -19.68 2.03 22.02
CA LYS A 266 -20.44 2.98 22.84
C LYS A 266 -19.53 4.06 23.39
#